data_AF-A0A1I8AFF4-F1
#
_entry.id   AF-A0A1I8AFF4-F1
#
_cell.length_a   1.000
_cell.length_b   1.000
_cell.length_c   1.000
_cell.angle_alpha   90.00
_cell.angle_beta   90.00
_cell.angle_gamma   90.00
#
_symmetry.space_group_name_H-M   'P 1'
#
loop_
_entity.id
_entity.type
_entity.pdbx_description
1 polymer ?
#
loop_
_entity_poly.entity_id
_entity_poly.type
_entity_poly.pdbx_seq_one_letter_code
_entity_poly.pdbx_strand_id
1 'polypeptide(L)'
;MVIDNMLGNHLPLIVRFLARATVHSESPSEAQRSAIPPCASPHSSRSACGMKAIILLLVLVASASAFKTQLLNKNRTPKESFQTYVAKYGSACDECQLLVKRFEEAAKDPAKMATLKGLLSLLCHETSYEEECKVIVSRLDLIIERLLPYLKDPLTICRKFHMCGNSRLEQFRKIAMLYAQKYVSQEDFENDLVCEECQFAANELRSLIDQKQTQDDIRHFLSNNICAHLGRYRGSCDIVVEQFLPEFFQELHHVLENQKEFCADLGLCKHALPSTFPLKAADKKMAGSRRLQNVFSGLRQLKSKTGSVLMSCFECKVAIDALLLDLQEPGSIKKIAADIKGGICPNLPTAFLLGCNDFIDLYIPTVVMMTLKQFNAGDICKMLHTCDADSFAQSISLSKKQEENLHCEACNDITVYLKREVENVEAREELVYGIQSAFCAKMPMFVQPVCDTFLARYANVALVKVDRFLQDDNVCTTKLNLC
;
A
#
# COMPACT_ATOMS: atom_id res chain seq x y z
N MET A 1 -3.80 -23.57 -1.33
CA MET A 1 -2.61 -23.53 -0.45
C MET A 1 -2.50 -22.22 0.34
N VAL A 2 -2.79 -21.05 -0.24
CA VAL A 2 -2.74 -19.75 0.50
C VAL A 2 -3.95 -19.51 1.44
N ILE A 3 -5.14 -20.03 1.10
CA ILE A 3 -6.36 -19.86 1.94
C ILE A 3 -6.36 -20.78 3.19
N ASP A 4 -5.73 -21.96 3.12
CA ASP A 4 -5.61 -22.86 4.28
C ASP A 4 -4.71 -22.29 5.38
N ASN A 5 -3.70 -21.48 5.01
CA ASN A 5 -2.81 -20.81 5.97
C ASN A 5 -3.42 -19.57 6.63
N MET A 6 -4.37 -18.89 5.97
CA MET A 6 -5.03 -17.70 6.54
C MET A 6 -6.11 -18.08 7.57
N LEU A 7 -6.87 -19.16 7.35
CA LEU A 7 -7.92 -19.59 8.30
C LEU A 7 -7.39 -20.39 9.50
N GLY A 8 -6.22 -21.03 9.38
CA GLY A 8 -5.59 -21.78 10.48
C GLY A 8 -5.14 -20.89 11.65
N ASN A 9 -4.71 -19.65 11.37
CA ASN A 9 -4.15 -18.74 12.37
C ASN A 9 -5.18 -17.91 13.16
N HIS A 10 -6.43 -17.81 12.69
CA HIS A 10 -7.48 -17.00 13.33
C HIS A 10 -8.53 -17.81 14.12
N LEU A 11 -8.47 -19.14 14.08
CA LEU A 11 -9.35 -20.01 14.87
C LEU A 11 -9.28 -19.78 16.39
N PRO A 12 -8.11 -19.48 17.01
CA PRO A 12 -8.02 -19.15 18.44
C PRO A 12 -8.65 -17.79 18.80
N LEU A 13 -8.66 -16.85 17.86
CA LEU A 13 -9.22 -15.50 18.03
C LEU A 13 -10.75 -15.51 17.97
N ILE A 14 -11.32 -16.31 17.07
CA ILE A 14 -12.78 -16.51 16.95
C ILE A 14 -13.35 -17.19 18.20
N VAL A 15 -12.63 -18.16 18.78
CA VAL A 15 -13.01 -18.83 20.04
C VAL A 15 -12.96 -17.87 21.23
N ARG A 16 -12.00 -16.93 21.28
CA ARG A 16 -11.93 -15.89 22.31
C ARG A 16 -13.01 -14.81 22.16
N PHE A 17 -13.42 -14.49 20.94
CA PHE A 17 -14.45 -13.48 20.66
C PHE A 17 -15.86 -13.98 21.04
N LEU A 18 -16.18 -15.24 20.72
CA LEU A 18 -17.47 -15.86 21.09
C LEU A 18 -17.61 -16.11 22.60
N ALA A 19 -16.50 -16.28 23.33
CA ALA A 19 -16.50 -16.38 24.79
C ALA A 19 -16.75 -15.04 25.52
N ARG A 20 -16.58 -13.90 24.83
CA ARG A 20 -16.77 -12.56 25.40
C ARG A 20 -18.16 -11.99 25.14
N ALA A 21 -18.83 -12.44 24.09
CA ALA A 21 -20.19 -12.03 23.72
C ALA A 21 -21.30 -12.58 24.63
N THR A 22 -21.00 -13.51 25.55
CA THR A 22 -21.99 -14.11 26.46
C THR A 22 -22.18 -13.36 27.78
N VAL A 23 -21.50 -12.21 28.01
CA VAL A 23 -21.50 -11.53 29.32
C VAL A 23 -22.23 -10.18 29.33
N HIS A 24 -22.57 -9.56 28.20
CA HIS A 24 -23.23 -8.24 28.19
C HIS A 24 -24.36 -8.15 27.17
N SER A 25 -25.60 -8.31 27.63
CA SER A 25 -26.71 -7.39 27.33
C SER A 25 -28.00 -7.86 28.01
N GLU A 26 -28.47 -7.07 28.97
CA GLU A 26 -29.86 -7.05 29.45
C GLU A 26 -30.84 -6.60 28.34
N SER A 27 -32.10 -6.99 28.54
CA SER A 27 -33.34 -6.89 27.74
C SER A 27 -33.90 -5.43 27.65
N PRO A 28 -35.09 -5.10 27.07
CA PRO A 28 -36.26 -5.95 26.73
C PRO A 28 -37.11 -5.63 25.47
N SER A 29 -37.88 -6.62 24.98
CA SER A 29 -39.35 -6.54 24.85
C SER A 29 -39.96 -7.86 24.34
N GLU A 30 -41.14 -8.18 24.84
CA GLU A 30 -41.85 -9.47 24.85
C GLU A 30 -42.42 -9.94 23.50
N ALA A 31 -42.39 -11.26 23.23
CA ALA A 31 -43.59 -12.11 23.28
C ALA A 31 -43.31 -13.59 22.90
N GLN A 32 -43.99 -14.49 23.63
CA GLN A 32 -44.25 -15.92 23.36
C GLN A 32 -43.22 -17.00 23.79
N ARG A 33 -43.30 -17.27 25.10
CA ARG A 33 -43.18 -18.55 25.85
C ARG A 33 -42.99 -19.85 25.06
N SER A 34 -41.99 -20.64 25.46
CA SER A 34 -42.25 -21.90 26.21
C SER A 34 -41.00 -22.45 26.94
N ALA A 35 -41.11 -22.46 28.27
CA ALA A 35 -40.52 -23.34 29.29
C ALA A 35 -39.02 -23.73 29.27
N ILE A 36 -38.22 -23.06 30.11
CA ILE A 36 -37.09 -23.66 30.85
C ILE A 36 -37.29 -23.30 32.34
N PRO A 37 -37.20 -24.23 33.32
CA PRO A 37 -37.20 -23.89 34.74
C PRO A 37 -35.78 -23.50 35.22
N PRO A 38 -35.66 -22.67 36.28
CA PRO A 38 -34.40 -22.05 36.67
C PRO A 38 -33.57 -22.98 37.56
N CYS A 39 -32.27 -23.08 37.29
CA CYS A 39 -31.32 -23.67 38.25
C CYS A 39 -30.89 -22.62 39.27
N ALA A 40 -31.43 -22.70 40.48
CA ALA A 40 -30.93 -22.02 41.67
C ALA A 40 -30.30 -23.04 42.64
N SER A 41 -29.03 -22.79 43.00
CA SER A 41 -28.31 -23.26 44.20
C SER A 41 -27.93 -24.76 44.33
N PRO A 42 -27.03 -25.15 45.28
CA PRO A 42 -25.68 -25.57 44.93
C PRO A 42 -25.36 -26.97 45.49
N HIS A 43 -25.47 -28.02 44.69
CA HIS A 43 -24.79 -29.32 44.89
C HIS A 43 -25.20 -30.25 43.74
N SER A 44 -24.51 -30.19 42.59
CA SER A 44 -24.43 -31.31 41.63
C SER A 44 -23.43 -30.98 40.51
N SER A 45 -22.79 -32.03 40.00
CA SER A 45 -21.50 -32.00 39.32
C SER A 45 -21.37 -31.04 38.12
N ARG A 46 -20.23 -30.34 38.05
CA ARG A 46 -19.73 -29.56 36.90
C ARG A 46 -19.64 -30.35 35.58
N SER A 47 -19.84 -31.67 35.59
CA SER A 47 -19.63 -32.57 34.45
C SER A 47 -20.74 -32.51 33.39
N ALA A 48 -22.01 -32.39 33.81
CA ALA A 48 -23.15 -32.49 32.89
C ALA A 48 -23.39 -31.23 32.03
N CYS A 49 -23.02 -30.04 32.53
CA CYS A 49 -23.16 -28.77 31.80
C CYS A 49 -22.05 -28.58 30.75
N GLY A 50 -20.82 -29.01 31.09
CA GLY A 50 -19.70 -29.03 30.14
C GLY A 50 -19.94 -29.96 28.96
N MET A 51 -20.54 -31.14 29.20
CA MET A 51 -20.81 -32.12 28.15
C MET A 51 -21.84 -31.63 27.12
N LYS A 52 -22.90 -30.94 27.55
CA LYS A 52 -23.89 -30.33 26.64
C LYS A 52 -23.30 -29.16 25.84
N ALA A 53 -22.46 -28.33 26.45
CA ALA A 53 -21.76 -27.25 25.75
C ALA A 53 -20.75 -27.78 24.73
N ILE A 54 -20.02 -28.86 25.06
CA ILE A 54 -19.10 -29.53 24.14
C ILE A 54 -19.86 -30.16 22.97
N ILE A 55 -21.00 -30.81 23.21
CA ILE A 55 -21.82 -31.37 22.13
C ILE A 55 -22.34 -30.26 21.21
N LEU A 56 -22.79 -29.12 21.75
CA LEU A 56 -23.24 -27.98 20.96
C LEU A 56 -22.09 -27.36 20.13
N LEU A 57 -20.89 -27.25 20.70
CA LEU A 57 -19.69 -26.83 20.00
C LEU A 57 -19.29 -27.82 18.90
N LEU A 58 -19.35 -29.13 19.17
CA LEU A 58 -19.06 -30.16 18.17
C LEU A 58 -20.08 -30.16 17.05
N VAL A 59 -21.37 -29.93 17.33
CA VAL A 59 -22.42 -29.80 16.32
C VAL A 59 -22.24 -28.52 15.48
N LEU A 60 -21.84 -27.40 16.10
CA LEU A 60 -21.54 -26.16 15.38
C LEU A 60 -20.26 -26.26 14.53
N VAL A 61 -19.24 -26.96 15.01
CA VAL A 61 -18.01 -27.24 14.23
C VAL A 61 -18.29 -28.24 13.11
N ALA A 62 -19.14 -29.25 13.35
CA ALA A 62 -19.56 -30.21 12.34
C ALA A 62 -20.43 -29.54 11.26
N SER A 63 -21.34 -28.64 11.63
CA SER A 63 -22.16 -27.89 10.67
C SER A 63 -21.34 -26.84 9.92
N ALA A 64 -20.40 -26.16 10.58
CA ALA A 64 -19.47 -25.23 9.92
C ALA A 64 -18.50 -25.95 8.96
N SER A 65 -18.02 -27.14 9.32
CA SER A 65 -17.17 -27.94 8.44
C SER A 65 -17.96 -28.58 7.29
N ALA A 66 -19.20 -29.03 7.53
CA ALA A 66 -20.09 -29.50 6.47
C ALA A 66 -20.45 -28.36 5.50
N PHE A 67 -20.74 -27.16 6.01
CA PHE A 67 -21.03 -25.97 5.21
C PHE A 67 -19.79 -25.49 4.44
N LYS A 68 -18.61 -25.51 5.07
CA LYS A 68 -17.31 -25.29 4.40
C LYS A 68 -17.08 -26.29 3.28
N THR A 69 -17.36 -27.58 3.50
CA THR A 69 -17.17 -28.64 2.51
C THR A 69 -18.18 -28.51 1.36
N GLN A 70 -19.41 -28.11 1.65
CA GLN A 70 -20.46 -27.86 0.67
C GLN A 70 -20.16 -26.62 -0.19
N LEU A 71 -19.64 -25.54 0.41
CA LEU A 71 -19.16 -24.34 -0.29
C LEU A 71 -17.95 -24.66 -1.16
N LEU A 72 -16.95 -25.40 -0.65
CA LEU A 72 -15.77 -25.82 -1.42
C LEU A 72 -16.12 -26.74 -2.59
N ASN A 73 -17.18 -27.56 -2.46
CA ASN A 73 -17.62 -28.46 -3.53
C ASN A 73 -18.52 -27.78 -4.58
N LYS A 74 -19.27 -26.73 -4.22
CA LYS A 74 -20.18 -26.00 -5.13
C LYS A 74 -19.55 -24.75 -5.78
N ASN A 75 -18.56 -24.11 -5.15
CA ASN A 75 -17.90 -22.89 -5.65
C ASN A 75 -16.50 -23.13 -6.25
N ARG A 76 -16.19 -24.38 -6.62
CA ARG A 76 -14.89 -24.69 -7.20
C ARG A 76 -14.72 -23.96 -8.55
N THR A 77 -13.57 -23.33 -8.74
CA THR A 77 -12.94 -23.17 -10.06
C THR A 77 -12.96 -24.51 -10.81
N PRO A 78 -12.91 -24.52 -12.17
CA PRO A 78 -13.22 -25.72 -12.95
C PRO A 78 -12.46 -26.95 -12.45
N LYS A 79 -13.17 -28.06 -12.27
CA LYS A 79 -12.59 -29.38 -11.92
C LYS A 79 -11.77 -30.00 -13.08
N GLU A 80 -11.71 -29.31 -14.21
CA GLU A 80 -10.98 -29.75 -15.39
C GLU A 80 -9.48 -29.56 -15.19
N SER A 81 -8.67 -30.52 -15.67
CA SER A 81 -7.21 -30.41 -15.61
C SER A 81 -6.75 -29.14 -16.32
N PHE A 82 -5.60 -28.58 -15.91
CA PHE A 82 -5.03 -27.39 -16.53
C PHE A 82 -4.86 -27.57 -18.06
N GLN A 83 -4.51 -28.77 -18.52
CA GLN A 83 -4.45 -29.14 -19.95
C GLN A 83 -5.81 -29.03 -20.65
N THR A 84 -6.88 -29.49 -20.00
CA THR A 84 -8.25 -29.41 -20.54
C THR A 84 -8.76 -27.97 -20.57
N TYR A 85 -8.33 -27.14 -19.61
CA TYR A 85 -8.65 -25.70 -19.57
C TYR A 85 -7.97 -24.93 -20.72
N VAL A 86 -6.69 -25.17 -20.95
CA VAL A 86 -5.92 -24.57 -22.06
C VAL A 86 -6.45 -25.01 -23.44
N ALA A 87 -6.80 -26.29 -23.59
CA ALA A 87 -7.39 -26.80 -24.83
C ALA A 87 -8.80 -26.23 -25.12
N LYS A 88 -9.48 -25.69 -24.11
CA LYS A 88 -10.89 -25.26 -24.17
C LYS A 88 -11.08 -23.75 -24.28
N TYR A 89 -10.12 -22.93 -23.85
CA TYR A 89 -10.24 -21.45 -23.82
C TYR A 89 -9.13 -20.72 -24.60
N GLY A 90 -8.69 -21.28 -25.73
CA GLY A 90 -8.00 -20.64 -26.88
C GLY A 90 -7.09 -19.42 -26.65
N SER A 91 -7.65 -18.28 -26.22
CA SER A 91 -7.00 -16.96 -26.06
C SER A 91 -7.39 -16.23 -24.75
N ALA A 92 -6.63 -15.20 -24.36
CA ALA A 92 -6.98 -14.32 -23.22
C ALA A 92 -8.37 -13.71 -23.42
N CYS A 93 -8.70 -13.44 -24.68
CA CYS A 93 -10.01 -13.00 -25.12
C CYS A 93 -11.13 -14.00 -24.79
N ASP A 94 -10.92 -15.29 -25.01
CA ASP A 94 -11.93 -16.33 -24.72
C ASP A 94 -12.15 -16.48 -23.21
N GLU A 95 -11.07 -16.41 -22.44
CA GLU A 95 -11.11 -16.49 -20.98
C GLU A 95 -11.81 -15.27 -20.36
N CYS A 96 -11.49 -14.06 -20.83
CA CYS A 96 -12.20 -12.85 -20.43
C CYS A 96 -13.70 -12.95 -20.74
N GLN A 97 -14.07 -13.37 -21.95
CA GLN A 97 -15.48 -13.49 -22.35
C GLN A 97 -16.23 -14.49 -21.48
N LEU A 98 -15.59 -15.61 -21.13
CA LEU A 98 -16.14 -16.60 -20.23
C LEU A 98 -16.36 -16.03 -18.82
N LEU A 99 -15.38 -15.32 -18.27
CA LEU A 99 -15.45 -14.74 -16.94
C LEU A 99 -16.57 -13.70 -16.86
N VAL A 100 -16.69 -12.84 -17.86
CA VAL A 100 -17.78 -11.87 -17.97
C VAL A 100 -19.13 -12.58 -17.99
N LYS A 101 -19.29 -13.64 -18.80
CA LYS A 101 -20.53 -14.44 -18.82
C LYS A 101 -20.84 -15.09 -17.48
N ARG A 102 -19.87 -15.74 -16.85
CA ARG A 102 -20.06 -16.38 -15.53
C ARG A 102 -20.42 -15.36 -14.46
N PHE A 103 -19.79 -14.19 -14.49
CA PHE A 103 -20.11 -13.12 -13.55
C PHE A 103 -21.51 -12.59 -13.78
N GLU A 104 -21.91 -12.35 -15.03
CA GLU A 104 -23.27 -11.95 -15.39
C GLU A 104 -24.32 -12.98 -14.92
N GLU A 105 -24.06 -14.28 -15.12
CA GLU A 105 -24.93 -15.37 -14.68
C GLU A 105 -24.98 -15.49 -13.15
N ALA A 106 -23.83 -15.41 -12.47
CA ALA A 106 -23.76 -15.49 -11.02
C ALA A 106 -24.38 -14.26 -10.33
N ALA A 107 -24.29 -13.10 -10.96
CA ALA A 107 -24.91 -11.86 -10.50
C ALA A 107 -26.45 -11.92 -10.52
N LYS A 108 -27.04 -12.78 -11.35
CA LYS A 108 -28.49 -13.02 -11.38
C LYS A 108 -28.97 -14.02 -10.33
N ASP A 109 -28.06 -14.71 -9.64
CA ASP A 109 -28.38 -15.71 -8.62
C ASP A 109 -28.45 -15.06 -7.22
N PRO A 110 -29.65 -14.88 -6.65
CA PRO A 110 -29.83 -14.20 -5.38
C PRO A 110 -29.18 -14.97 -4.20
N ALA A 111 -29.06 -16.30 -4.29
CA ALA A 111 -28.44 -17.10 -3.24
C ALA A 111 -26.91 -16.92 -3.22
N LYS A 112 -26.28 -16.83 -4.40
CA LYS A 112 -24.84 -16.50 -4.50
C LYS A 112 -24.57 -15.08 -4.03
N MET A 113 -25.46 -14.14 -4.36
CA MET A 113 -25.29 -12.75 -3.95
C MET A 113 -25.45 -12.56 -2.44
N ALA A 114 -26.44 -13.21 -1.81
CA ALA A 114 -26.55 -13.25 -0.35
C ALA A 114 -25.29 -13.84 0.32
N THR A 115 -24.72 -14.91 -0.25
CA THR A 115 -23.49 -15.53 0.25
C THR A 115 -22.30 -14.58 0.13
N LEU A 116 -22.15 -13.89 -1.01
CA LEU A 116 -21.08 -12.92 -1.24
C LEU A 116 -21.17 -11.74 -0.28
N LYS A 117 -22.37 -11.18 -0.08
CA LYS A 117 -22.61 -10.11 0.89
C LYS A 117 -22.24 -10.53 2.30
N GLY A 118 -22.60 -11.75 2.71
CA GLY A 118 -22.21 -12.29 4.02
C GLY A 118 -20.70 -12.38 4.21
N LEU A 119 -19.97 -12.85 3.19
CA LEU A 119 -18.51 -12.93 3.22
C LEU A 119 -17.84 -11.55 3.25
N LEU A 120 -18.29 -10.61 2.41
CA LEU A 120 -17.76 -9.26 2.37
C LEU A 120 -18.05 -8.50 3.68
N SER A 121 -19.24 -8.70 4.25
CA SER A 121 -19.60 -8.15 5.55
C SER A 121 -18.68 -8.64 6.68
N LEU A 122 -18.21 -9.89 6.61
CA LEU A 122 -17.24 -10.43 7.56
C LEU A 122 -15.86 -9.76 7.41
N LEU A 123 -15.45 -9.45 6.19
CA LEU A 123 -14.17 -8.83 5.87
C LEU A 123 -14.13 -7.32 6.19
N CYS A 124 -15.29 -6.65 6.30
CA CYS A 124 -15.34 -5.23 6.64
C CYS A 124 -14.70 -4.91 8.00
N HIS A 125 -14.73 -5.86 8.95
CA HIS A 125 -14.10 -5.73 10.27
C HIS A 125 -12.56 -5.68 10.26
N GLU A 126 -11.94 -6.16 9.19
CA GLU A 126 -10.48 -6.14 9.03
C GLU A 126 -9.97 -4.79 8.48
N THR A 127 -10.88 -3.83 8.31
CA THR A 127 -10.58 -2.51 7.74
C THR A 127 -10.85 -1.41 8.76
N SER A 128 -10.14 -0.29 8.63
CA SER A 128 -10.40 0.91 9.42
C SER A 128 -11.69 1.66 9.04
N TYR A 129 -12.43 1.19 8.02
CA TYR A 129 -13.63 1.82 7.44
C TYR A 129 -14.83 0.86 7.49
N GLU A 130 -14.99 0.19 8.63
CA GLU A 130 -15.94 -0.91 8.82
C GLU A 130 -17.39 -0.52 8.46
N GLU A 131 -17.84 0.65 8.90
CA GLU A 131 -19.23 1.08 8.72
C GLU A 131 -19.53 1.50 7.28
N GLU A 132 -18.61 2.22 6.63
CA GLU A 132 -18.71 2.55 5.21
C GLU A 132 -18.68 1.27 4.35
N CYS A 133 -17.82 0.32 4.69
CA CYS A 133 -17.74 -0.98 4.05
C CYS A 133 -19.08 -1.74 4.17
N LYS A 134 -19.67 -1.82 5.36
CA LYS A 134 -20.99 -2.45 5.58
C LYS A 134 -22.09 -1.78 4.77
N VAL A 135 -22.10 -0.44 4.67
CA VAL A 135 -23.07 0.30 3.85
C VAL A 135 -22.93 -0.06 2.38
N ILE A 136 -21.70 -0.14 1.86
CA ILE A 136 -21.44 -0.55 0.46
C ILE A 136 -21.89 -1.99 0.22
N VAL A 137 -21.54 -2.92 1.10
CA VAL A 137 -21.92 -4.33 1.00
C VAL A 137 -23.45 -4.50 1.06
N SER A 138 -24.13 -3.73 1.90
CA SER A 138 -25.59 -3.76 2.00
C SER A 138 -26.28 -3.38 0.68
N ARG A 139 -25.70 -2.43 -0.08
CA ARG A 139 -26.24 -1.93 -1.36
C ARG A 139 -25.66 -2.64 -2.59
N LEU A 140 -24.89 -3.71 -2.40
CA LEU A 140 -24.24 -4.42 -3.50
C LEU A 140 -25.23 -4.90 -4.59
N ASP A 141 -26.45 -5.29 -4.23
CA ASP A 141 -27.47 -5.70 -5.21
C ASP A 141 -27.77 -4.58 -6.22
N LEU A 142 -27.94 -3.35 -5.75
CA LEU A 142 -28.22 -2.18 -6.59
C LEU A 142 -27.05 -1.85 -7.52
N ILE A 143 -25.82 -2.02 -7.03
CA ILE A 143 -24.60 -1.79 -7.80
C ILE A 143 -24.50 -2.82 -8.93
N ILE A 144 -24.72 -4.09 -8.61
CA ILE A 144 -24.68 -5.18 -9.57
C ILE A 144 -25.81 -5.07 -10.59
N GLU A 145 -27.02 -4.70 -10.17
CA GLU A 145 -28.16 -4.47 -11.06
C GLU A 145 -27.87 -3.39 -12.11
N ARG A 146 -27.22 -2.28 -11.69
CA ARG A 146 -26.79 -1.22 -12.62
C ARG A 146 -25.62 -1.62 -13.51
N LEU A 147 -24.82 -2.60 -13.10
CA LEU A 147 -23.67 -3.10 -13.85
C LEU A 147 -24.09 -4.14 -14.91
N LEU A 148 -25.11 -4.97 -14.63
CA LEU A 148 -25.57 -6.05 -15.50
C LEU A 148 -25.81 -5.65 -16.97
N PRO A 149 -26.42 -4.49 -17.30
CA PRO A 149 -26.61 -4.08 -18.69
C PRO A 149 -25.29 -3.92 -19.47
N TYR A 150 -24.23 -3.50 -18.79
CA TYR A 150 -22.91 -3.34 -19.40
C TYR A 150 -22.25 -4.70 -19.66
N LEU A 151 -22.60 -5.74 -18.89
CA LEU A 151 -22.03 -7.09 -18.98
C LEU A 151 -22.63 -7.99 -20.07
N LYS A 152 -23.71 -7.54 -20.73
CA LYS A 152 -24.44 -8.31 -21.76
C LYS A 152 -23.63 -8.57 -23.02
N ASP A 153 -22.62 -7.75 -23.31
CA ASP A 153 -21.70 -7.95 -24.44
C ASP A 153 -20.27 -8.20 -23.94
N PRO A 154 -19.94 -9.47 -23.64
CA PRO A 154 -18.61 -9.87 -23.18
C PRO A 154 -17.49 -9.47 -24.14
N LEU A 155 -17.73 -9.51 -25.44
CA LEU A 155 -16.69 -9.23 -26.44
C LEU A 155 -16.34 -7.74 -26.44
N THR A 156 -17.32 -6.86 -26.36
CA THR A 156 -17.10 -5.41 -26.27
C THR A 156 -16.38 -5.03 -24.98
N ILE A 157 -16.74 -5.65 -23.86
CA ILE A 157 -16.05 -5.43 -22.57
C ILE A 157 -14.60 -5.90 -22.64
N CYS A 158 -14.38 -7.12 -23.12
CA CYS A 158 -13.04 -7.69 -23.21
C CYS A 158 -12.15 -6.91 -24.19
N ARG A 159 -12.72 -6.29 -25.23
CA ARG A 159 -11.99 -5.31 -26.05
C ARG A 159 -11.64 -4.03 -25.29
N LYS A 160 -12.56 -3.47 -24.49
CA LYS A 160 -12.28 -2.28 -23.65
C LYS A 160 -11.21 -2.54 -22.60
N PHE A 161 -11.15 -3.75 -22.04
CA PHE A 161 -10.08 -4.18 -21.14
C PHE A 161 -8.81 -4.61 -21.88
N HIS A 162 -8.76 -4.48 -23.20
CA HIS A 162 -7.65 -4.91 -24.05
C HIS A 162 -7.28 -6.40 -23.89
N MET A 163 -8.24 -7.23 -23.47
CA MET A 163 -8.13 -8.69 -23.41
C MET A 163 -8.41 -9.32 -24.77
N CYS A 164 -9.19 -8.64 -25.62
CA CYS A 164 -9.45 -9.03 -27.01
C CYS A 164 -8.80 -8.03 -27.97
N GLY A 165 -7.98 -8.53 -28.91
CA GLY A 165 -7.30 -7.71 -29.93
C GLY A 165 -5.94 -7.15 -29.50
N ASN A 166 -5.41 -7.54 -28.34
CA ASN A 166 -4.08 -7.18 -27.89
C ASN A 166 -3.09 -8.34 -28.15
N SER A 167 -2.35 -8.25 -29.25
CA SER A 167 -1.40 -9.29 -29.65
C SER A 167 -0.27 -9.50 -28.64
N ARG A 168 0.18 -8.44 -27.95
CA ARG A 168 1.23 -8.52 -26.92
C ARG A 168 0.75 -9.25 -25.67
N LEU A 169 -0.49 -9.00 -25.25
CA LEU A 169 -1.10 -9.73 -24.14
C LEU A 169 -1.28 -11.20 -24.47
N GLU A 170 -1.70 -11.53 -25.69
CA GLU A 170 -1.82 -12.92 -26.13
C GLU A 170 -0.45 -13.62 -26.19
N GLN A 171 0.60 -12.91 -26.61
CA GLN A 171 1.97 -13.41 -26.55
C GLN A 171 2.42 -13.64 -25.10
N PHE A 172 2.22 -12.66 -24.22
CA PHE A 172 2.54 -12.78 -22.80
C PHE A 172 1.75 -13.91 -22.12
N ARG A 173 0.48 -14.10 -22.47
CA ARG A 173 -0.33 -15.23 -21.97
C ARG A 173 0.17 -16.55 -22.50
N LYS A 174 0.53 -16.66 -23.79
CA LYS A 174 1.13 -17.87 -24.36
C LYS A 174 2.42 -18.23 -23.63
N ILE A 175 3.28 -17.24 -23.40
CA ILE A 175 4.49 -17.37 -22.57
C ILE A 175 4.07 -17.85 -21.17
N ALA A 176 3.20 -17.16 -20.44
CA ALA A 176 2.76 -17.57 -19.11
C ALA A 176 2.10 -18.97 -19.07
N MET A 177 1.40 -19.39 -20.13
CA MET A 177 0.78 -20.71 -20.27
C MET A 177 1.81 -21.81 -20.52
N LEU A 178 2.84 -21.55 -21.34
CA LEU A 178 3.99 -22.43 -21.48
C LEU A 178 4.68 -22.65 -20.12
N TYR A 179 4.65 -21.64 -19.24
CA TYR A 179 5.27 -21.71 -17.91
C TYR A 179 4.36 -22.37 -16.87
N ALA A 180 3.03 -22.29 -17.00
CA ALA A 180 2.09 -22.96 -16.10
C ALA A 180 2.00 -24.48 -16.35
N GLN A 181 2.30 -24.93 -17.57
CA GLN A 181 2.47 -26.36 -17.89
C GLN A 181 3.70 -26.97 -17.20
N LYS A 182 4.65 -26.12 -16.76
CA LYS A 182 5.94 -26.43 -16.16
C LYS A 182 5.90 -26.67 -14.64
N TYR A 183 4.76 -27.11 -14.11
CA TYR A 183 4.71 -27.93 -12.87
C TYR A 183 4.66 -29.44 -13.16
N VAL A 184 4.72 -29.83 -14.45
CA VAL A 184 4.73 -31.23 -14.88
C VAL A 184 5.86 -31.43 -15.90
N SER A 185 7.08 -31.59 -15.39
CA SER A 185 8.21 -32.33 -15.97
C SER A 185 8.60 -32.12 -17.46
N GLN A 186 9.73 -31.44 -17.71
CA GLN A 186 10.89 -31.96 -18.47
C GLN A 186 12.02 -30.91 -18.52
N GLU A 187 13.26 -31.35 -18.30
CA GLU A 187 14.37 -30.53 -17.78
C GLU A 187 15.26 -29.82 -18.81
N ASP A 188 15.23 -30.18 -20.10
CA ASP A 188 16.37 -29.86 -20.96
C ASP A 188 16.10 -29.06 -22.25
N PHE A 189 14.84 -28.73 -22.57
CA PHE A 189 14.53 -27.90 -23.76
C PHE A 189 13.93 -26.50 -23.43
N GLU A 190 13.59 -26.23 -22.16
CA GLU A 190 12.69 -25.13 -21.77
C GLU A 190 13.28 -24.05 -20.84
N ASN A 191 14.57 -24.09 -20.53
CA ASN A 191 15.21 -23.03 -19.74
C ASN A 191 15.88 -21.96 -20.61
N ASP A 192 16.15 -22.26 -21.88
CA ASP A 192 16.88 -21.34 -22.75
C ASP A 192 15.97 -20.26 -23.33
N LEU A 193 14.77 -20.58 -23.85
CA LEU A 193 13.86 -19.57 -24.39
C LEU A 193 13.39 -18.55 -23.33
N VAL A 194 13.08 -19.02 -22.11
CA VAL A 194 12.68 -18.16 -20.98
C VAL A 194 13.82 -17.24 -20.58
N CYS A 195 15.03 -17.80 -20.52
CA CYS A 195 16.24 -17.06 -20.23
C CYS A 195 16.54 -16.03 -21.33
N GLU A 196 16.33 -16.38 -22.60
CA GLU A 196 16.50 -15.49 -23.76
C GLU A 196 15.49 -14.33 -23.77
N GLU A 197 14.22 -14.60 -23.51
CA GLU A 197 13.18 -13.56 -23.42
C GLU A 197 13.42 -12.62 -22.23
N CYS A 198 13.83 -13.15 -21.08
CA CYS A 198 14.23 -12.33 -19.95
C CYS A 198 15.44 -11.46 -20.30
N GLN A 199 16.46 -12.04 -20.97
CA GLN A 199 17.65 -11.30 -21.38
C GLN A 199 17.30 -10.20 -22.38
N PHE A 200 16.39 -10.48 -23.31
CA PHE A 200 15.88 -9.49 -24.25
C PHE A 200 15.16 -8.34 -23.53
N ALA A 201 14.24 -8.65 -22.61
CA ALA A 201 13.53 -7.63 -21.83
C ALA A 201 14.48 -6.82 -20.92
N ALA A 202 15.46 -7.46 -20.29
CA ALA A 202 16.50 -6.81 -19.50
C ALA A 202 17.35 -5.88 -20.38
N ASN A 203 17.66 -6.29 -21.61
CA ASN A 203 18.38 -5.49 -22.57
C ASN A 203 17.58 -4.28 -23.06
N GLU A 204 16.28 -4.44 -23.35
CA GLU A 204 15.40 -3.33 -23.71
C GLU A 204 15.28 -2.33 -22.56
N LEU A 205 15.10 -2.82 -21.34
CA LEU A 205 15.08 -1.98 -20.14
C LEU A 205 16.40 -1.23 -19.98
N ARG A 206 17.54 -1.91 -20.13
CA ARG A 206 18.87 -1.29 -20.11
C ARG A 206 18.99 -0.19 -21.17
N SER A 207 18.57 -0.48 -22.41
CA SER A 207 18.63 0.48 -23.51
C SER A 207 17.79 1.73 -23.22
N LEU A 208 16.62 1.58 -22.60
CA LEU A 208 15.78 2.70 -22.22
C LEU A 208 16.40 3.56 -21.11
N ILE A 209 16.98 2.94 -20.08
CA ILE A 209 17.60 3.69 -18.97
C ILE A 209 18.93 4.34 -19.36
N ASP A 210 19.67 3.76 -20.31
CA ASP A 210 20.95 4.29 -20.80
C ASP A 210 20.76 5.51 -21.72
N GLN A 211 19.55 5.70 -22.23
CA GLN A 211 19.21 6.89 -22.99
C GLN A 211 19.22 8.12 -22.08
N LYS A 212 20.18 9.01 -22.34
CA LYS A 212 20.28 10.30 -21.66
C LYS A 212 18.97 11.09 -21.70
N GLN A 213 18.25 11.04 -22.84
CA GLN A 213 16.95 11.70 -22.96
C GLN A 213 15.93 11.15 -21.95
N THR A 214 15.85 9.82 -21.78
CA THR A 214 14.95 9.20 -20.79
C THR A 214 15.30 9.65 -19.37
N GLN A 215 16.58 9.67 -19.02
CA GLN A 215 17.04 10.13 -17.70
C GLN A 215 16.70 11.60 -17.48
N ASP A 216 16.95 12.45 -18.49
CA ASP A 216 16.65 13.88 -18.45
C ASP A 216 15.13 14.14 -18.34
N ASP A 217 14.31 13.40 -19.08
CA ASP A 217 12.85 13.49 -19.02
C ASP A 217 12.31 13.15 -17.62
N ILE A 218 12.82 12.07 -16.99
CA ILE A 218 12.46 11.69 -15.63
C ILE A 218 12.93 12.78 -14.65
N ARG A 219 14.17 13.26 -14.78
CA ARG A 219 14.72 14.33 -13.94
C ARG A 219 13.88 15.60 -14.02
N HIS A 220 13.55 16.04 -15.22
CA HIS A 220 12.71 17.21 -15.46
C HIS A 220 11.29 17.03 -14.96
N PHE A 221 10.72 15.83 -15.11
CA PHE A 221 9.42 15.53 -14.55
C PHE A 221 9.41 15.70 -13.02
N LEU A 222 10.37 15.09 -12.32
CA LEU A 222 10.48 15.18 -10.86
C LEU A 222 10.75 16.62 -10.40
N SER A 223 11.67 17.34 -11.06
CA SER A 223 11.98 18.71 -10.68
C SER A 223 10.78 19.66 -10.90
N ASN A 224 10.14 19.61 -12.06
CA ASN A 224 9.11 20.57 -12.44
C ASN A 224 7.73 20.26 -11.85
N ASN A 225 7.39 18.98 -11.65
CA ASN A 225 6.04 18.58 -11.21
C ASN A 225 5.99 18.12 -9.76
N ILE A 226 7.15 17.87 -9.12
CA ILE A 226 7.21 17.49 -7.71
C ILE A 226 8.01 18.54 -6.95
N CYS A 227 9.32 18.67 -7.19
CA CYS A 227 10.18 19.54 -6.36
C CYS A 227 9.76 21.01 -6.39
N ALA A 228 9.35 21.54 -7.54
CA ALA A 228 8.88 22.92 -7.70
C ALA A 228 7.68 23.27 -6.80
N HIS A 229 6.89 22.28 -6.39
CA HIS A 229 5.69 22.45 -5.56
C HIS A 229 5.90 22.13 -4.08
N LEU A 230 7.11 21.76 -3.66
CA LEU A 230 7.42 21.40 -2.27
C LEU A 230 7.81 22.60 -1.39
N GLY A 231 7.63 23.83 -1.87
CA GLY A 231 7.90 25.06 -1.14
C GLY A 231 9.31 25.07 -0.54
N ARG A 232 9.38 25.15 0.79
CA ARG A 232 10.64 25.13 1.56
C ARG A 232 11.46 23.83 1.46
N TYR A 233 10.86 22.70 1.07
CA TYR A 233 11.55 21.42 0.90
C TYR A 233 12.06 21.20 -0.52
N ARG A 234 11.84 22.18 -1.40
CA ARG A 234 12.33 22.14 -2.79
C ARG A 234 13.82 21.87 -2.87
N GLY A 235 14.65 22.54 -2.06
CA GLY A 235 16.10 22.32 -2.06
C GLY A 235 16.48 20.87 -1.75
N SER A 236 15.87 20.27 -0.73
CA SER A 236 16.07 18.86 -0.39
C SER A 236 15.63 17.91 -1.51
N CYS A 237 14.50 18.21 -2.16
CA CYS A 237 14.01 17.42 -3.30
C CYS A 237 14.93 17.53 -4.52
N ASP A 238 15.34 18.74 -4.86
CA ASP A 238 16.27 19.02 -5.95
C ASP A 238 17.60 18.28 -5.71
N ILE A 239 18.08 18.19 -4.46
CA ILE A 239 19.25 17.37 -4.14
C ILE A 239 19.03 15.88 -4.46
N VAL A 240 17.89 15.30 -4.09
CA VAL A 240 17.59 13.89 -4.41
C VAL A 240 17.59 13.66 -5.93
N VAL A 241 16.94 14.56 -6.66
CA VAL A 241 16.81 14.48 -8.13
C VAL A 241 18.15 14.70 -8.83
N GLU A 242 18.96 15.66 -8.37
CA GLU A 242 20.20 16.06 -9.05
C GLU A 242 21.42 15.24 -8.62
N GLN A 243 21.44 14.73 -7.38
CA GLN A 243 22.61 14.07 -6.80
C GLN A 243 22.44 12.57 -6.55
N PHE A 244 21.24 12.02 -6.56
CA PHE A 244 21.05 10.59 -6.26
C PHE A 244 20.43 9.82 -7.43
N LEU A 245 19.56 10.48 -8.20
CA LEU A 245 18.92 9.88 -9.36
C LEU A 245 19.92 9.41 -10.44
N PRO A 246 21.03 10.12 -10.75
CA PRO A 246 22.00 9.64 -11.73
C PRO A 246 22.67 8.31 -11.31
N GLU A 247 23.01 8.18 -10.03
CA GLU A 247 23.65 6.98 -9.47
C GLU A 247 22.65 5.84 -9.38
N PHE A 248 21.38 6.15 -9.14
CA PHE A 248 20.33 5.16 -9.24
C PHE A 248 20.28 4.54 -10.65
N PHE A 249 20.33 5.36 -11.70
CA PHE A 249 20.39 4.85 -13.07
C PHE A 249 21.68 4.08 -13.35
N GLN A 250 22.81 4.53 -12.82
CA GLN A 250 24.09 3.84 -12.96
C GLN A 250 24.05 2.45 -12.29
N GLU A 251 23.50 2.33 -11.08
CA GLU A 251 23.39 1.04 -10.42
C GLU A 251 22.39 0.11 -11.11
N LEU A 252 21.31 0.69 -11.65
CA LEU A 252 20.36 -0.06 -12.45
C LEU A 252 21.00 -0.57 -13.74
N HIS A 253 21.85 0.23 -14.39
CA HIS A 253 22.68 -0.21 -15.52
C HIS A 253 23.58 -1.38 -15.14
N HIS A 254 24.32 -1.28 -14.03
CA HIS A 254 25.24 -2.34 -13.59
C HIS A 254 24.53 -3.64 -13.21
N VAL A 255 23.30 -3.57 -12.68
CA VAL A 255 22.50 -4.78 -12.41
C VAL A 255 21.99 -5.40 -13.70
N LEU A 256 21.68 -4.60 -14.73
CA LEU A 256 21.22 -5.07 -16.04
C LEU A 256 22.36 -5.36 -17.03
N GLU A 257 23.61 -5.08 -16.67
CA GLU A 257 24.77 -5.20 -17.55
C GLU A 257 25.02 -6.64 -17.99
N ASN A 258 24.89 -7.57 -17.04
CA ASN A 258 24.91 -9.00 -17.29
C ASN A 258 23.48 -9.53 -17.26
N GLN A 259 22.79 -9.44 -18.40
CA GLN A 259 21.37 -9.83 -18.49
C GLN A 259 21.17 -11.29 -18.11
N LYS A 260 22.13 -12.17 -18.41
CA LYS A 260 22.06 -13.59 -18.07
C LYS A 260 22.13 -13.81 -16.56
N GLU A 261 23.00 -13.09 -15.85
CA GLU A 261 23.11 -13.14 -14.39
C GLU A 261 21.90 -12.50 -13.72
N PHE A 262 21.48 -11.31 -14.19
CA PHE A 262 20.23 -10.67 -13.76
C PHE A 262 19.02 -11.61 -13.87
N CYS A 263 18.87 -12.26 -15.02
CA CYS A 263 17.81 -13.23 -15.24
C CYS A 263 18.01 -14.54 -14.45
N ALA A 264 19.24 -14.93 -14.14
CA ALA A 264 19.51 -16.06 -13.25
C ALA A 264 19.10 -15.74 -11.81
N ASP A 265 19.40 -14.54 -11.32
CA ASP A 265 19.02 -14.05 -9.99
C ASP A 265 17.49 -13.94 -9.84
N LEU A 266 16.76 -13.70 -10.94
CA LEU A 266 15.29 -13.79 -11.01
C LEU A 266 14.76 -15.23 -11.08
N GLY A 267 15.63 -16.23 -11.20
CA GLY A 267 15.28 -17.64 -11.39
C GLY A 267 14.82 -17.99 -12.81
N LEU A 268 15.07 -17.12 -13.79
CA LEU A 268 14.65 -17.26 -15.19
C LEU A 268 15.76 -17.85 -16.09
N CYS A 269 17.01 -17.83 -15.63
CA CYS A 269 18.14 -18.52 -16.27
C CYS A 269 18.75 -19.58 -15.34
N LYS A 270 19.36 -20.63 -15.91
CA LYS A 270 20.17 -21.59 -15.14
C LYS A 270 21.41 -20.86 -14.58
N HIS A 271 21.62 -20.93 -13.26
CA HIS A 271 22.90 -20.53 -12.66
C HIS A 271 24.01 -21.52 -13.05
N ALA A 272 25.23 -21.03 -13.26
CA ALA A 272 26.40 -21.87 -13.03
C ALA A 272 26.50 -22.10 -11.50
N LEU A 273 26.24 -23.32 -11.03
CA LEU A 273 26.14 -23.73 -9.61
C LEU A 273 27.37 -23.32 -8.74
N PRO A 274 27.27 -23.19 -7.39
CA PRO A 274 26.28 -23.83 -6.51
C PRO A 274 25.37 -22.90 -5.70
N SER A 275 24.13 -23.37 -5.57
CA SER A 275 23.16 -23.02 -4.54
C SER A 275 23.64 -23.51 -3.16
N THR A 276 24.51 -22.76 -2.51
CA THR A 276 24.64 -22.82 -1.05
C THR A 276 24.03 -21.54 -0.49
N PHE A 277 22.78 -21.63 -0.06
CA PHE A 277 22.20 -20.65 0.84
C PHE A 277 23.01 -20.70 2.15
N PRO A 278 23.78 -19.67 2.52
CA PRO A 278 24.44 -19.67 3.81
C PRO A 278 23.39 -19.34 4.86
N LEU A 279 22.95 -20.37 5.59
CA LEU A 279 22.34 -20.26 6.92
C LEU A 279 23.37 -19.68 7.92
N LYS A 280 23.74 -18.41 7.71
CA LYS A 280 24.45 -17.54 8.68
C LYS A 280 23.78 -16.16 8.79
N ALA A 281 22.54 -16.03 8.30
CA ALA A 281 21.83 -14.76 8.16
C ALA A 281 20.96 -14.38 9.37
N ALA A 282 20.91 -15.17 10.44
CA ALA A 282 20.05 -14.88 11.60
C ALA A 282 20.66 -13.82 12.55
N ASP A 283 21.98 -13.87 12.79
CA ASP A 283 22.65 -12.94 13.72
C ASP A 283 22.77 -11.52 13.14
N LYS A 284 23.06 -11.39 11.83
CA LYS A 284 23.06 -10.10 11.12
C LYS A 284 21.66 -9.48 11.02
N LYS A 285 20.60 -10.31 11.00
CA LYS A 285 19.19 -9.88 10.92
C LYS A 285 18.77 -8.99 12.08
N MET A 286 19.25 -9.34 13.27
CA MET A 286 18.88 -8.66 14.51
C MET A 286 19.75 -7.42 14.78
N ALA A 287 20.99 -7.38 14.29
CA ALA A 287 21.87 -6.22 14.42
C ALA A 287 21.46 -5.08 13.46
N GLY A 288 21.29 -5.37 12.17
CA GLY A 288 20.90 -4.36 11.16
C GLY A 288 19.53 -3.76 11.41
N SER A 289 18.54 -4.57 11.81
CA SER A 289 17.21 -4.06 12.19
C SER A 289 17.24 -3.17 13.44
N ARG A 290 18.10 -3.47 14.42
CA ARG A 290 18.25 -2.64 15.63
C ARG A 290 18.99 -1.34 15.33
N ARG A 291 20.04 -1.38 14.49
CA ARG A 291 20.78 -0.17 14.10
C ARG A 291 19.91 0.78 13.29
N LEU A 292 19.18 0.27 12.30
CA LEU A 292 18.19 1.02 11.53
C LEU A 292 17.17 1.69 12.47
N GLN A 293 16.63 0.93 13.43
CA GLN A 293 15.70 1.45 14.43
C GLN A 293 16.33 2.54 15.31
N ASN A 294 17.60 2.38 15.73
CA ASN A 294 18.30 3.35 16.54
C ASN A 294 18.52 4.66 15.77
N VAL A 295 18.92 4.59 14.50
CA VAL A 295 19.04 5.77 13.61
C VAL A 295 17.71 6.51 13.50
N PHE A 296 16.63 5.79 13.18
CA PHE A 296 15.30 6.39 13.12
C PHE A 296 14.83 6.94 14.45
N SER A 297 15.16 6.30 15.58
CA SER A 297 14.81 6.79 16.91
C SER A 297 15.56 8.07 17.28
N GLY A 298 16.83 8.19 16.89
CA GLY A 298 17.64 9.39 17.10
C GLY A 298 17.13 10.58 16.30
N LEU A 299 16.57 10.33 15.11
CA LEU A 299 15.96 11.35 14.26
C LEU A 299 14.51 11.68 14.62
N ARG A 300 13.91 10.98 15.60
CA ARG A 300 12.48 11.09 15.87
C ARG A 300 12.09 12.34 16.65
N GLN A 301 13.01 12.93 17.41
CA GLN A 301 12.72 14.08 18.29
C GLN A 301 13.71 15.22 18.08
N LEU A 302 13.18 16.43 17.99
CA LEU A 302 13.95 17.68 18.06
C LEU A 302 14.02 18.17 19.48
N LYS A 303 15.19 18.66 19.89
CA LYS A 303 15.31 19.43 21.12
C LYS A 303 15.03 20.89 20.81
N SER A 304 14.12 21.48 21.55
CA SER A 304 13.84 22.92 21.55
C SER A 304 14.16 23.48 22.93
N LYS A 305 14.35 24.80 23.02
CA LYS A 305 14.60 25.53 24.27
C LYS A 305 13.53 25.29 25.35
N THR A 306 12.34 24.92 24.93
CA THR A 306 11.17 24.75 25.78
C THR A 306 10.83 23.27 26.04
N GLY A 307 11.47 22.30 25.36
CA GLY A 307 11.15 20.86 25.45
C GLY A 307 11.51 20.08 24.18
N SER A 308 11.20 18.78 24.11
CA SER A 308 11.38 17.98 22.89
C SER A 308 10.11 17.98 22.04
N VAL A 309 10.24 18.09 20.71
CA VAL A 309 9.14 18.05 19.75
C VAL A 309 9.35 16.87 18.80
N LEU A 310 8.32 16.06 18.57
CA LEU A 310 8.37 14.98 17.59
C LEU A 310 8.61 15.54 16.18
N MET A 311 9.55 14.97 15.43
CA MET A 311 9.89 15.43 14.07
C MET A 311 8.68 15.39 13.12
N SER A 312 7.89 14.32 13.17
CA SER A 312 6.66 14.21 12.37
C SER A 312 5.63 15.28 12.72
N CYS A 313 5.60 15.73 13.97
CA CYS A 313 4.70 16.80 14.40
C CYS A 313 5.13 18.14 13.82
N PHE A 314 6.44 18.40 13.89
CA PHE A 314 7.04 19.62 13.37
C PHE A 314 6.90 19.71 11.85
N GLU A 315 7.25 18.65 11.12
CA GLU A 315 7.12 18.58 9.65
C GLU A 315 5.67 18.75 9.19
N CYS A 316 4.73 18.08 9.86
CA CYS A 316 3.32 18.25 9.56
C CYS A 316 2.88 19.70 9.78
N LYS A 317 3.24 20.30 10.92
CA LYS A 317 2.84 21.66 11.24
C LYS A 317 3.28 22.62 10.14
N VAL A 318 4.56 22.54 9.81
CA VAL A 318 5.20 23.33 8.76
C VAL A 318 4.49 23.16 7.42
N ALA A 319 4.20 21.92 7.02
CA ALA A 319 3.59 21.63 5.72
C ALA A 319 2.16 22.19 5.65
N ILE A 320 1.39 22.05 6.73
CA ILE A 320 0.02 22.56 6.78
C ILE A 320 0.02 24.10 6.88
N ASP A 321 0.92 24.72 7.64
CA ASP A 321 1.01 26.18 7.71
C ASP A 321 1.38 26.76 6.33
N ALA A 322 2.33 26.16 5.61
CA ALA A 322 2.67 26.56 4.24
C ALA A 322 1.47 26.39 3.29
N LEU A 323 0.78 25.26 3.36
CA LEU A 323 -0.41 25.01 2.55
C LEU A 323 -1.54 26.01 2.85
N LEU A 324 -1.78 26.32 4.13
CA LEU A 324 -2.81 27.29 4.53
C LEU A 324 -2.46 28.70 4.05
N LEU A 325 -1.19 29.10 4.10
CA LEU A 325 -0.73 30.37 3.53
C LEU A 325 -1.02 30.43 2.02
N ASP A 326 -0.64 29.39 1.27
CA ASP A 326 -0.87 29.32 -0.17
C ASP A 326 -2.36 29.30 -0.53
N LEU A 327 -3.18 28.59 0.24
CA LEU A 327 -4.63 28.53 0.00
C LEU A 327 -5.33 29.86 0.35
N GLN A 328 -4.80 30.62 1.31
CA GLN A 328 -5.33 31.92 1.72
C GLN A 328 -4.94 33.07 0.77
N GLU A 329 -4.05 32.83 -0.20
CA GLU A 329 -3.75 33.80 -1.25
C GLU A 329 -5.00 34.14 -2.08
N PRO A 330 -5.23 35.43 -2.44
CA PRO A 330 -6.40 35.85 -3.21
C PRO A 330 -6.56 35.11 -4.54
N GLY A 331 -5.46 34.69 -5.17
CA GLY A 331 -5.48 33.88 -6.39
C GLY A 331 -6.04 32.48 -6.17
N SER A 332 -5.57 31.79 -5.10
CA SER A 332 -6.03 30.45 -4.72
C SER A 332 -7.50 30.46 -4.34
N ILE A 333 -7.94 31.43 -3.54
CA ILE A 333 -9.35 31.61 -3.16
C ILE A 333 -10.24 31.74 -4.41
N LYS A 334 -9.84 32.57 -5.38
CA LYS A 334 -10.58 32.73 -6.64
C LYS A 334 -10.64 31.45 -7.46
N LYS A 335 -9.53 30.71 -7.51
CA LYS A 335 -9.47 29.43 -8.24
C LYS A 335 -10.40 28.39 -7.61
N ILE A 336 -10.36 28.24 -6.28
CA ILE A 336 -11.26 27.34 -5.54
C ILE A 336 -12.72 27.73 -5.77
N ALA A 337 -13.05 29.02 -5.73
CA ALA A 337 -14.40 29.50 -6.01
C ALA A 337 -14.84 29.18 -7.46
N ALA A 338 -13.95 29.32 -8.44
CA ALA A 338 -14.21 28.96 -9.83
C ALA A 338 -14.41 27.43 -10.01
N ASP A 339 -13.64 26.60 -9.29
CA ASP A 339 -13.78 25.15 -9.31
C ASP A 339 -15.14 24.73 -8.71
N ILE A 340 -15.56 25.35 -7.59
CA ILE A 340 -16.89 25.15 -6.99
C ILE A 340 -18.00 25.54 -7.98
N LYS A 341 -17.85 26.68 -8.65
CA LYS A 341 -18.78 27.14 -9.69
C LYS A 341 -18.90 26.11 -10.82
N GLY A 342 -17.77 25.65 -11.34
CA GLY A 342 -17.70 24.66 -12.41
C GLY A 342 -18.26 23.29 -12.01
N GLY A 343 -18.16 22.93 -10.73
CA GLY A 343 -18.73 21.68 -10.20
C GLY A 343 -20.23 21.73 -9.94
N ILE A 344 -20.78 22.89 -9.55
CA ILE A 344 -22.18 23.01 -9.11
C ILE A 344 -23.08 23.60 -10.19
N CYS A 345 -22.72 24.74 -10.78
CA CYS A 345 -23.63 25.49 -11.65
C CYS A 345 -24.01 24.78 -12.96
N PRO A 346 -23.12 24.03 -13.64
CA PRO A 346 -23.49 23.27 -14.84
C PRO A 346 -24.50 22.14 -14.59
N ASN A 347 -24.63 21.68 -13.35
CA ASN A 347 -25.54 20.60 -12.97
C ASN A 347 -26.95 21.11 -12.62
N LEU A 348 -27.17 22.44 -12.59
CA LEU A 348 -28.47 23.05 -12.32
C LEU A 348 -29.28 23.22 -13.62
N PRO A 349 -30.63 23.20 -13.55
CA PRO A 349 -31.48 23.52 -14.69
C PRO A 349 -31.14 24.90 -15.26
N THR A 350 -31.22 25.05 -16.57
CA THR A 350 -30.79 26.26 -17.31
C THR A 350 -31.38 27.56 -16.75
N ALA A 351 -32.61 27.51 -16.21
CA ALA A 351 -33.27 28.66 -15.58
C ALA A 351 -32.51 29.25 -14.37
N PHE A 352 -31.65 28.47 -13.70
CA PHE A 352 -30.91 28.88 -12.52
C PHE A 352 -29.43 29.16 -12.80
N LEU A 353 -28.95 28.95 -14.02
CA LEU A 353 -27.53 28.99 -14.33
C LEU A 353 -26.92 30.37 -14.09
N LEU A 354 -27.61 31.44 -14.52
CA LEU A 354 -27.15 32.81 -14.31
C LEU A 354 -27.13 33.18 -12.82
N GLY A 355 -28.24 32.91 -12.11
CA GLY A 355 -28.33 33.18 -10.67
C GLY A 355 -27.34 32.35 -9.85
N CYS A 356 -27.05 31.11 -10.24
CA CYS A 356 -26.02 30.30 -9.62
C CYS A 356 -24.64 30.93 -9.78
N ASN A 357 -24.28 31.33 -11.01
CA ASN A 357 -23.00 31.93 -11.29
C ASN A 357 -22.79 33.22 -10.46
N ASP A 358 -23.79 34.11 -10.45
CA ASP A 358 -23.74 35.37 -9.70
C ASP A 358 -23.63 35.13 -8.19
N PHE A 359 -24.41 34.17 -7.66
CA PHE A 359 -24.37 33.80 -6.25
C PHE A 359 -22.99 33.25 -5.85
N ILE A 360 -22.45 32.34 -6.66
CA ILE A 360 -21.15 31.72 -6.39
C ILE A 360 -20.03 32.77 -6.46
N ASP A 361 -20.01 33.60 -7.50
CA ASP A 361 -19.01 34.64 -7.68
C ASP A 361 -19.01 35.67 -6.53
N LEU A 362 -20.18 35.99 -5.99
CA LEU A 362 -20.33 36.99 -4.92
C LEU A 362 -19.97 36.46 -3.52
N TYR A 363 -20.42 35.25 -3.18
CA TYR A 363 -20.35 34.76 -1.80
C TYR A 363 -19.24 33.75 -1.55
N ILE A 364 -18.94 32.88 -2.52
CA ILE A 364 -18.02 31.75 -2.29
C ILE A 364 -16.58 32.16 -2.01
N PRO A 365 -15.99 33.19 -2.65
CA PRO A 365 -14.64 33.63 -2.27
C PRO A 365 -14.53 33.98 -0.78
N THR A 366 -15.54 34.66 -0.24
CA THR A 366 -15.60 35.02 1.19
C THR A 366 -15.79 33.78 2.07
N VAL A 367 -16.69 32.86 1.68
CA VAL A 367 -16.89 31.60 2.40
C VAL A 367 -15.60 30.79 2.44
N VAL A 368 -14.93 30.59 1.29
CA VAL A 368 -13.65 29.88 1.18
C VAL A 368 -12.60 30.52 2.08
N MET A 369 -12.44 31.84 2.03
CA MET A 369 -11.51 32.56 2.90
C MET A 369 -11.83 32.33 4.39
N MET A 370 -13.10 32.45 4.79
CA MET A 370 -13.52 32.25 6.18
C MET A 370 -13.31 30.80 6.64
N THR A 371 -13.57 29.82 5.76
CA THR A 371 -13.32 28.40 6.03
C THR A 371 -11.83 28.13 6.20
N LEU A 372 -10.99 28.63 5.29
CA LEU A 372 -9.54 28.44 5.37
C LEU A 372 -8.93 29.05 6.64
N LYS A 373 -9.53 30.12 7.17
CA LYS A 373 -9.11 30.74 8.44
C LYS A 373 -9.50 29.95 9.69
N GLN A 374 -10.41 28.98 9.59
CA GLN A 374 -10.78 28.12 10.72
C GLN A 374 -9.76 27.00 10.96
N PHE A 375 -8.94 26.71 9.95
CA PHE A 375 -7.89 25.72 10.08
C PHE A 375 -6.63 26.33 10.69
N ASN A 376 -6.00 25.56 11.56
CA ASN A 376 -4.62 25.78 11.97
C ASN A 376 -3.86 24.47 11.86
N ALA A 377 -2.55 24.56 11.64
CA ALA A 377 -1.73 23.38 11.43
C ALA A 377 -1.68 22.43 12.62
N GLY A 378 -1.73 22.96 13.86
CA GLY A 378 -1.74 22.14 15.06
C GLY A 378 -2.90 21.14 15.05
N ASP A 379 -4.13 21.63 14.90
CA ASP A 379 -5.34 20.79 14.95
C ASP A 379 -5.39 19.77 13.81
N ILE A 380 -4.96 20.17 12.61
CA ILE A 380 -4.85 19.25 11.47
C ILE A 380 -3.83 18.16 11.76
N CYS A 381 -2.65 18.51 12.28
CA CYS A 381 -1.60 17.52 12.58
C CYS A 381 -1.97 16.59 13.73
N LYS A 382 -2.72 17.09 14.71
CA LYS A 382 -3.31 16.25 15.76
C LYS A 382 -4.34 15.27 15.18
N MET A 383 -5.19 15.73 14.26
CA MET A 383 -6.15 14.89 13.55
C MET A 383 -5.45 13.81 12.72
N LEU A 384 -4.33 14.16 12.07
CA LEU A 384 -3.50 13.23 11.30
C LEU A 384 -2.64 12.29 12.17
N HIS A 385 -2.74 12.39 13.50
CA HIS A 385 -1.95 11.62 14.46
C HIS A 385 -0.42 11.76 14.28
N THR A 386 0.04 12.87 13.70
CA THR A 386 1.47 13.16 13.51
C THR A 386 2.08 13.89 14.71
N CYS A 387 1.23 14.46 15.58
CA CYS A 387 1.59 15.10 16.85
C CYS A 387 1.04 14.32 18.06
N ASP A 388 1.91 14.02 19.03
CA ASP A 388 1.46 13.63 20.38
C ASP A 388 1.06 14.87 21.22
N ALA A 389 0.45 14.64 22.39
CA ALA A 389 -0.10 15.73 23.21
C ALA A 389 0.98 16.72 23.70
N ASP A 390 2.16 16.23 24.04
CA ASP A 390 3.28 17.04 24.54
C ASP A 390 3.88 17.86 23.40
N SER A 391 4.17 17.22 22.26
CA SER A 391 4.67 17.86 21.03
C SER A 391 3.66 18.86 20.45
N PHE A 392 2.36 18.62 20.61
CA PHE A 392 1.30 19.55 20.22
C PHE A 392 1.32 20.81 21.09
N ALA A 393 1.34 20.67 22.41
CA ALA A 393 1.43 21.81 23.33
C ALA A 393 2.69 22.64 23.06
N GLN A 394 3.79 21.96 22.76
CA GLN A 394 5.07 22.57 22.45
C GLN A 394 5.06 23.31 21.10
N SER A 395 4.53 22.67 20.06
CA SER A 395 4.56 23.21 18.69
C SER A 395 3.64 24.41 18.51
N ILE A 396 2.48 24.47 19.19
CA ILE A 396 1.57 25.63 19.12
C ILE A 396 2.22 26.91 19.66
N SER A 397 3.12 26.78 20.64
CA SER A 397 3.81 27.94 21.25
C SER A 397 4.93 28.54 20.39
N LEU A 398 5.28 27.90 19.26
CA LEU A 398 6.35 28.36 18.38
C LEU A 398 5.84 29.45 17.43
N SER A 399 6.47 30.63 17.50
CA SER A 399 6.37 31.66 16.46
C SER A 399 7.14 31.24 15.20
N LYS A 400 6.80 31.85 14.06
CA LYS A 400 7.49 31.59 12.76
C LYS A 400 9.02 31.73 12.85
N LYS A 401 9.51 32.72 13.60
CA LYS A 401 10.95 32.91 13.84
C LYS A 401 11.57 31.81 14.70
N GLN A 402 10.83 31.28 15.68
CA GLN A 402 11.28 30.13 16.48
C GLN A 402 11.27 28.85 15.67
N GLU A 403 10.31 28.70 14.77
CA GLU A 403 10.21 27.58 13.83
C GLU A 403 11.43 27.59 12.89
N GLU A 404 11.72 28.72 12.23
CA GLU A 404 12.91 28.91 11.38
C GLU A 404 14.22 28.62 12.12
N ASN A 405 14.37 29.12 13.35
CA ASN A 405 15.55 28.81 14.17
C ASN A 405 15.64 27.31 14.52
N LEU A 406 14.51 26.68 14.83
CA LEU A 406 14.45 25.26 15.15
C LEU A 406 14.77 24.40 13.92
N HIS A 407 14.43 24.84 12.71
CA HIS A 407 14.87 24.17 11.47
C HIS A 407 16.38 24.19 11.31
N CYS A 408 17.00 25.34 11.57
CA CYS A 408 18.44 25.47 11.47
C CYS A 408 19.16 24.62 12.53
N GLU A 409 18.70 24.68 13.79
CA GLU A 409 19.23 23.87 14.90
C GLU A 409 19.04 22.37 14.64
N ALA A 410 17.84 21.96 14.23
CA ALA A 410 17.53 20.59 13.84
C ALA A 410 18.43 20.10 12.72
N CYS A 411 18.61 20.90 11.67
CA CYS A 411 19.45 20.53 10.54
C CYS A 411 20.90 20.30 10.99
N ASN A 412 21.45 21.19 11.83
CA ASN A 412 22.81 21.04 12.34
C ASN A 412 22.96 19.79 13.21
N ASP A 413 22.03 19.56 14.15
CA ASP A 413 22.04 18.40 15.03
C ASP A 413 21.92 17.07 14.25
N ILE A 414 20.99 17.02 13.28
CA ILE A 414 20.82 15.87 12.40
C ILE A 414 22.06 15.65 11.54
N THR A 415 22.66 16.71 11.01
CA THR A 415 23.88 16.62 10.19
C THR A 415 25.04 16.03 10.99
N VAL A 416 25.24 16.49 12.23
CA VAL A 416 26.26 15.94 13.13
C VAL A 416 25.97 14.49 13.50
N TYR A 417 24.71 14.15 13.78
CA TYR A 417 24.30 12.79 14.10
C TYR A 417 24.54 11.83 12.91
N LEU A 418 24.05 12.20 11.72
CA LEU A 418 24.20 11.41 10.51
C LEU A 418 25.66 11.28 10.10
N LYS A 419 26.46 12.33 10.22
CA LYS A 419 27.90 12.27 9.91
C LYS A 419 28.59 11.21 10.74
N ARG A 420 28.33 11.16 12.05
CA ARG A 420 28.89 10.14 12.96
C ARG A 420 28.44 8.72 12.58
N GLU A 421 27.16 8.54 12.29
CA GLU A 421 26.62 7.22 11.95
C GLU A 421 27.11 6.74 10.59
N VAL A 422 27.24 7.65 9.62
CA VAL A 422 27.70 7.36 8.27
C VAL A 422 29.23 7.16 8.26
N GLU A 423 30.06 7.85 9.03
CA GLU A 423 31.52 7.60 9.03
C GLU A 423 31.91 6.21 9.56
N ASN A 424 31.06 5.56 10.36
CA ASN A 424 31.33 4.25 10.93
C ASN A 424 31.07 3.11 9.92
N VAL A 425 32.14 2.40 9.53
CA VAL A 425 32.09 1.31 8.53
C VAL A 425 31.17 0.16 8.95
N GLU A 426 31.23 -0.27 10.21
CA GLU A 426 30.35 -1.34 10.72
C GLU A 426 28.88 -0.88 10.72
N ALA A 427 28.64 0.38 11.09
CA ALA A 427 27.31 0.97 11.06
C ALA A 427 26.75 1.07 9.62
N ARG A 428 27.59 1.39 8.62
CA ARG A 428 27.20 1.38 7.20
C ARG A 428 26.70 0.01 6.77
N GLU A 429 27.44 -1.05 7.05
CA GLU A 429 27.05 -2.41 6.66
C GLU A 429 25.75 -2.85 7.33
N GLU A 430 25.59 -2.56 8.63
CA GLU A 430 24.36 -2.85 9.37
C GLU A 430 23.16 -2.06 8.85
N LEU A 431 23.37 -0.80 8.44
CA LEU A 431 22.34 0.06 7.88
C LEU A 431 21.86 -0.45 6.52
N VAL A 432 22.80 -0.81 5.62
CA VAL A 432 22.47 -1.41 4.31
C VAL A 432 21.67 -2.69 4.49
N TYR A 433 22.10 -3.56 5.41
CA TYR A 433 21.37 -4.77 5.75
C TYR A 433 19.97 -4.45 6.31
N GLY A 434 19.86 -3.47 7.20
CA GLY A 434 18.58 -3.02 7.76
C GLY A 434 17.60 -2.61 6.66
N ILE A 435 18.07 -1.82 5.68
CA ILE A 435 17.29 -1.39 4.51
C ILE A 435 16.82 -2.62 3.71
N GLN A 436 17.72 -3.52 3.33
CA GLN A 436 17.36 -4.76 2.61
C GLN A 436 16.29 -5.56 3.36
N SER A 437 16.44 -5.73 4.68
CA SER A 437 15.48 -6.47 5.49
C SER A 437 14.10 -5.80 5.57
N ALA A 438 14.04 -4.46 5.48
CA ALA A 438 12.78 -3.72 5.55
C ALA A 438 12.02 -3.74 4.20
N PHE A 439 12.75 -3.76 3.08
CA PHE A 439 12.19 -3.62 1.74
C PHE A 439 12.19 -4.94 0.95
N CYS A 440 13.34 -5.60 0.82
CA CYS A 440 13.48 -6.82 0.00
C CYS A 440 12.83 -8.05 0.64
N ALA A 441 12.81 -8.16 1.97
CA ALA A 441 12.16 -9.29 2.65
C ALA A 441 10.64 -9.38 2.42
N LYS A 442 10.01 -8.30 1.94
CA LYS A 442 8.58 -8.25 1.58
C LYS A 442 8.34 -8.59 0.11
N MET A 443 9.40 -8.69 -0.69
CA MET A 443 9.30 -9.03 -2.12
C MET A 443 9.05 -10.53 -2.29
N PRO A 444 8.43 -10.94 -3.42
CA PRO A 444 8.34 -12.35 -3.77
C PRO A 444 9.73 -13.02 -3.75
N MET A 445 9.80 -14.31 -3.38
CA MET A 445 11.07 -15.01 -3.22
C MET A 445 11.99 -14.96 -4.45
N PHE A 446 11.41 -14.88 -5.66
CA PHE A 446 12.17 -14.79 -6.91
C PHE A 446 12.70 -13.38 -7.21
N VAL A 447 12.19 -12.34 -6.56
CA VAL A 447 12.64 -10.94 -6.72
C VAL A 447 13.61 -10.54 -5.61
N GLN A 448 13.52 -11.19 -4.45
CA GLN A 448 14.30 -10.85 -3.27
C GLN A 448 15.83 -10.82 -3.52
N PRO A 449 16.46 -11.80 -4.22
CA PRO A 449 17.91 -11.77 -4.46
C PRO A 449 18.38 -10.60 -5.31
N VAL A 450 17.61 -10.26 -6.35
CA VAL A 450 17.88 -9.08 -7.20
C VAL A 450 17.70 -7.79 -6.40
N CYS A 451 16.65 -7.71 -5.59
CA CYS A 451 16.42 -6.58 -4.71
C CYS A 451 17.58 -6.41 -3.71
N ASP A 452 18.02 -7.49 -3.06
CA ASP A 452 19.12 -7.47 -2.10
C ASP A 452 20.41 -6.99 -2.79
N THR A 453 20.74 -7.53 -3.96
CA THR A 453 21.92 -7.14 -4.74
C THR A 453 21.87 -5.68 -5.19
N PHE A 454 20.74 -5.25 -5.73
CA PHE A 454 20.52 -3.87 -6.17
C PHE A 454 20.65 -2.88 -5.00
N LEU A 455 19.92 -3.12 -3.90
CA LEU A 455 19.97 -2.25 -2.73
C LEU A 455 21.35 -2.26 -2.06
N ALA A 456 22.09 -3.38 -2.09
CA ALA A 456 23.46 -3.41 -1.58
C ALA A 456 24.36 -2.42 -2.33
N ARG A 457 24.33 -2.45 -3.67
CA ARG A 457 25.19 -1.56 -4.47
C ARG A 457 24.73 -0.11 -4.37
N TYR A 458 23.45 0.13 -4.58
CA TYR A 458 22.89 1.48 -4.53
C TYR A 458 23.01 2.13 -3.15
N ALA A 459 22.70 1.42 -2.06
CA ALA A 459 22.81 2.00 -0.73
C ALA A 459 24.26 2.36 -0.40
N ASN A 460 25.25 1.56 -0.81
CA ASN A 460 26.65 1.90 -0.59
C ASN A 460 27.09 3.16 -1.35
N VAL A 461 26.71 3.28 -2.63
CA VAL A 461 26.99 4.49 -3.43
C VAL A 461 26.28 5.71 -2.83
N ALA A 462 25.02 5.55 -2.43
CA ALA A 462 24.24 6.61 -1.79
C ALA A 462 24.87 7.04 -0.46
N LEU A 463 25.34 6.12 0.38
CA LEU A 463 25.99 6.44 1.66
C LEU A 463 27.29 7.21 1.48
N VAL A 464 28.10 6.90 0.46
CA VAL A 464 29.31 7.67 0.13
C VAL A 464 28.95 9.10 -0.30
N LYS A 465 27.86 9.27 -1.03
CA LYS A 465 27.38 10.60 -1.42
C LYS A 465 26.83 11.39 -0.24
N VAL A 466 26.06 10.74 0.62
CA VAL A 466 25.57 11.32 1.87
C VAL A 466 26.74 11.76 2.74
N ASP A 467 27.77 10.93 2.91
CA ASP A 467 28.99 11.28 3.65
C ASP A 467 29.64 12.56 3.10
N ARG A 468 29.90 12.59 1.79
CA ARG A 468 30.48 13.78 1.14
C ARG A 468 29.58 15.01 1.27
N PHE A 469 28.27 14.83 1.18
CA PHE A 469 27.30 15.90 1.37
C PHE A 469 27.37 16.46 2.79
N LEU A 470 27.33 15.60 3.81
CA LEU A 470 27.38 15.98 5.23
C LEU A 470 28.73 16.56 5.68
N GLN A 471 29.80 16.41 4.87
CA GLN A 471 31.09 17.04 5.13
C GLN A 471 31.14 18.54 4.77
N ASP A 472 30.16 19.07 4.03
CA ASP A 472 30.05 20.50 3.75
C ASP A 472 29.43 21.22 4.98
N ASP A 473 30.23 22.07 5.64
CA ASP A 473 29.79 22.80 6.83
C ASP A 473 28.61 23.77 6.54
N ASN A 474 28.33 24.05 5.26
CA ASN A 474 27.22 24.90 4.82
C ASN A 474 26.02 24.10 4.29
N VAL A 475 25.92 22.80 4.60
CA VAL A 475 24.76 21.97 4.21
C VAL A 475 23.44 22.61 4.59
N CYS A 476 23.31 23.07 5.84
CA CYS A 476 22.04 23.60 6.33
C CYS A 476 21.68 24.97 5.75
N THR A 477 22.68 25.80 5.46
CA THR A 477 22.51 27.16 4.91
C THR A 477 22.37 27.17 3.40
N THR A 478 23.33 26.58 2.68
CA THR A 478 23.42 26.73 1.21
C THR A 478 22.84 25.56 0.42
N LYS A 479 22.74 24.37 1.00
CA LYS A 479 22.20 23.19 0.29
C LYS A 479 20.73 22.96 0.61
N LEU A 480 20.38 22.98 1.89
CA LEU A 480 19.02 22.71 2.36
C LEU A 480 18.17 23.96 2.57
N ASN A 481 18.79 25.15 2.65
CA ASN A 481 18.12 26.43 2.96
C ASN A 481 17.20 26.33 4.18
N LEU A 482 17.67 25.64 5.22
CA LEU A 482 16.99 25.47 6.51
C LEU A 482 17.56 26.42 7.58
N CYS A 483 18.73 26.98 7.28
CA CYS A 483 19.33 28.18 7.82
C CYS A 483 19.47 29.18 6.64
#